data_AF-A0A1H5GPL4-F1
#
_entry.id   AF-A0A1H5GPL4-F1
#
_cell.length_a   1.000
_cell.length_b   1.000
_cell.length_c   1.000
_cell.angle_alpha   90.00
_cell.angle_beta   90.00
_cell.angle_gamma   90.00
#
_symmetry.space_group_name_H-M   'P 1'
#
loop_
_entity.id
_entity.type
_entity.pdbx_description
1 polymer ?
#
loop_
_entity_poly.entity_id
_entity_poly.type
_entity_poly.pdbx_seq_one_letter_code
_entity_poly.pdbx_strand_id
1 'polypeptide(L)'
;MTSIASEKDEAEQKAAHTRNRLVLDQARAAGLLGAAKDMRVSGRVPASLIKAAKERARVASDTELLEIALARLALEDDFGAKLVRRKGQIPGSVDLEL
;
A
#
# COMPACT_ATOMS: atom_id res chain seq x y z
N MET A 1 -26.04 18.56 8.72
CA MET A 1 -24.64 18.64 8.25
C MET A 1 -23.81 17.39 8.58
N THR A 2 -24.32 16.41 9.33
CA THR A 2 -23.57 15.22 9.78
C THR A 2 -23.48 14.06 8.76
N SER A 3 -24.37 14.00 7.76
CA SER A 3 -24.44 12.86 6.81
C SER A 3 -23.24 12.78 5.86
N ILE A 4 -22.80 13.92 5.31
CA ILE A 4 -21.75 13.97 4.28
C ILE A 4 -20.38 13.58 4.85
N ALA A 5 -20.11 13.92 6.13
CA ALA A 5 -18.86 13.54 6.79
C ALA A 5 -18.76 12.02 6.99
N SER A 6 -19.86 11.36 7.38
CA SER A 6 -19.93 9.90 7.56
C SER A 6 -19.69 9.15 6.24
N GLU A 7 -20.34 9.57 5.16
CA GLU A 7 -20.18 8.94 3.83
C GLU A 7 -18.75 9.04 3.31
N LYS A 8 -18.09 10.18 3.54
CA LYS A 8 -16.70 10.41 3.13
C LYS A 8 -15.74 9.50 3.91
N ASP A 9 -15.95 9.36 5.22
CA ASP A 9 -15.12 8.52 6.07
C ASP A 9 -15.25 7.03 5.71
N GLU A 10 -16.47 6.57 5.42
CA GLU A 10 -16.74 5.21 4.94
C GLU A 10 -16.05 4.94 3.59
N ALA A 11 -16.14 5.89 2.66
CA ALA A 11 -15.48 5.79 1.36
C ALA A 11 -13.95 5.70 1.50
N GLU A 12 -13.36 6.53 2.37
CA GLU A 12 -11.93 6.50 2.64
C GLU A 12 -11.51 5.18 3.29
N GLN A 13 -12.30 4.67 4.24
CA GLN A 13 -12.04 3.40 4.90
C GLN A 13 -12.12 2.23 3.91
N LYS A 14 -13.10 2.23 3.02
CA LYS A 14 -13.24 1.23 1.94
C LYS A 14 -12.08 1.29 0.95
N ALA A 15 -11.62 2.49 0.60
CA ALA A 15 -10.46 2.69 -0.27
C ALA A 15 -9.16 2.20 0.40
N ALA A 16 -8.96 2.50 1.69
CA ALA A 16 -7.82 2.01 2.46
C ALA A 16 -7.82 0.48 2.56
N HIS A 17 -8.96 -0.12 2.86
CA HIS A 17 -9.10 -1.58 2.92
C HIS A 17 -8.80 -2.24 1.57
N THR A 18 -9.34 -1.69 0.48
CA THR A 18 -9.07 -2.18 -0.88
C THR A 18 -7.58 -2.10 -1.20
N ARG A 19 -6.92 -0.99 -0.89
CA ARG A 19 -5.49 -0.81 -1.12
C ARG A 19 -4.65 -1.82 -0.33
N ASN A 20 -4.95 -2.01 0.95
CA ASN A 20 -4.24 -2.98 1.78
C ASN A 20 -4.41 -4.40 1.24
N ARG A 21 -5.64 -4.78 0.87
CA ARG A 21 -5.91 -6.07 0.27
C ARG A 21 -5.07 -6.31 -0.99
N LEU A 22 -5.07 -5.34 -1.91
CA LEU A 22 -4.32 -5.45 -3.17
C LEU A 22 -2.81 -5.63 -2.93
N VAL A 23 -2.24 -4.86 -2.00
CA VAL A 23 -0.81 -5.01 -1.63
C VAL A 23 -0.53 -6.42 -1.08
N LEU A 24 -1.37 -6.91 -0.17
CA LEU A 24 -1.17 -8.22 0.44
C LEU A 24 -1.37 -9.35 -0.58
N ASP A 25 -2.31 -9.21 -1.51
CA ASP A 25 -2.52 -10.16 -2.61
C ASP A 25 -1.31 -10.20 -3.55
N GLN A 26 -0.77 -9.04 -3.90
CA GLN A 26 0.44 -8.94 -4.74
C GLN A 26 1.66 -9.54 -4.03
N ALA A 27 1.83 -9.29 -2.72
CA ALA A 27 2.92 -9.86 -1.95
C ALA A 27 2.80 -11.40 -1.83
N ARG A 28 1.58 -11.93 -1.72
CA ARG A 28 1.32 -13.38 -1.82
C ARG A 28 1.69 -13.93 -3.19
N ALA A 29 1.26 -13.25 -4.27
CA ALA A 29 1.58 -13.66 -5.64
C ALA A 29 3.09 -13.63 -5.93
N ALA A 30 3.83 -12.73 -5.28
CA ALA A 30 5.28 -12.65 -5.34
C ALA A 30 6.01 -13.67 -4.44
N GLY A 31 5.28 -14.50 -3.68
CA GLY A 31 5.85 -15.49 -2.75
C GLY A 31 6.43 -14.89 -1.47
N LEU A 32 6.16 -13.61 -1.17
CA LEU A 32 6.67 -12.91 0.02
C LEU A 32 5.79 -13.17 1.26
N LEU A 33 4.54 -13.57 1.05
CA LEU A 33 3.57 -13.88 2.11
C LEU A 33 2.93 -15.25 1.84
N GLY A 34 2.55 -15.96 2.91
CA GLY A 34 1.89 -17.27 2.83
C GLY A 34 2.73 -18.45 3.33
N ALA A 35 4.04 -18.26 3.52
CA ALA A 35 4.88 -19.17 4.30
C ALA A 35 4.64 -18.98 5.81
N ALA A 36 5.28 -19.82 6.64
CA ALA A 36 5.22 -19.69 8.09
C ALA A 36 5.75 -18.33 8.55
N LYS A 37 5.14 -17.73 9.58
CA LYS A 37 5.63 -16.52 10.25
C LYS A 37 6.77 -16.86 11.20
N ASP A 38 7.93 -17.20 10.64
CA ASP A 38 9.09 -17.77 11.34
C ASP A 38 10.12 -16.72 11.80
N MET A 39 10.08 -15.51 11.23
CA MET A 39 11.00 -14.43 11.57
C MET A 39 10.37 -13.41 12.54
N ARG A 40 11.07 -13.13 13.65
CA ARG A 40 10.69 -12.07 14.59
C ARG A 40 11.45 -10.78 14.27
N VAL A 41 10.70 -9.71 14.00
CA VAL A 41 11.24 -8.35 13.86
C VAL A 41 10.95 -7.56 15.15
N SER A 42 11.96 -6.94 15.75
CA SER A 42 11.81 -6.11 16.96
C SER A 42 12.66 -4.84 16.88
N GLY A 43 12.11 -3.71 17.32
CA GLY A 43 12.80 -2.42 17.38
C GLY A 43 12.05 -1.40 18.23
N ARG A 44 12.75 -0.35 18.69
CA ARG A 44 12.12 0.76 19.42
C ARG A 44 11.61 1.80 18.43
N VAL A 45 10.35 2.20 18.58
CA VAL A 45 9.68 3.18 17.73
C VAL A 45 8.79 4.11 18.58
N PRO A 46 8.59 5.38 18.18
CA PRO A 46 7.67 6.26 18.88
C PRO A 46 6.22 5.74 18.84
N ALA A 47 5.52 5.77 19.98
CA ALA A 47 4.13 5.33 20.06
C ALA A 47 3.19 6.18 19.18
N SER A 48 3.47 7.49 19.06
CA SER A 48 2.72 8.39 18.18
C SER A 48 2.80 7.99 16.72
N LEU A 49 3.97 7.50 16.27
CA LEU A 49 4.16 7.01 14.91
C LEU A 49 3.30 5.76 14.65
N ILE A 50 3.30 4.81 15.60
CA ILE A 50 2.50 3.58 15.47
C ILE A 50 1.00 3.91 15.44
N LYS A 51 0.54 4.82 16.30
CA LYS A 51 -0.85 5.27 16.31
C LYS A 51 -1.26 5.87 14.96
N ALA A 52 -0.49 6.84 14.46
CA ALA A 52 -0.77 7.48 13.18
C ALA A 52 -0.73 6.48 12.01
N ALA A 53 0.21 5.53 12.04
CA ALA A 53 0.34 4.51 11.01
C ALA A 53 -0.86 3.55 11.01
N LYS A 54 -1.34 3.12 12.19
CA LYS A 54 -2.55 2.30 12.33
C LYS A 54 -3.80 3.03 11.83
N GLU A 55 -3.97 4.28 12.21
CA GLU A 55 -5.08 5.13 11.75
C GLU A 55 -5.07 5.27 10.22
N ARG A 56 -3.90 5.56 9.63
CA ARG A 56 -3.75 5.68 8.17
C ARG A 56 -3.97 4.36 7.43
N ALA A 57 -3.45 3.27 7.97
CA ALA A 57 -3.61 1.95 7.39
C ALA A 57 -5.00 1.36 7.67
N ARG A 58 -5.78 1.92 8.61
CA ARG A 58 -7.06 1.38 9.09
C ARG A 58 -6.92 -0.05 9.62
N VAL A 59 -5.85 -0.31 10.37
CA VAL A 59 -5.55 -1.62 10.99
C VAL A 59 -5.41 -1.49 12.51
N ALA A 60 -5.76 -2.55 13.23
CA ALA A 60 -5.68 -2.57 14.70
C ALA A 60 -4.43 -3.28 15.22
N SER A 61 -3.93 -4.26 14.48
CA SER A 61 -2.82 -5.13 14.88
C SER A 61 -1.46 -4.57 14.47
N ASP A 62 -0.47 -4.66 15.37
CA ASP A 62 0.93 -4.32 15.05
C ASP A 62 1.50 -5.27 13.99
N THR A 63 1.14 -6.55 14.05
CA THR A 63 1.56 -7.56 13.07
C THR A 63 1.01 -7.24 11.69
N GLU A 64 -0.26 -6.87 11.61
CA GLU A 64 -0.90 -6.51 10.33
C GLU A 64 -0.31 -5.22 9.76
N LEU A 65 -0.06 -4.23 10.62
CA LEU A 65 0.64 -3.00 10.23
C LEU A 65 2.03 -3.31 9.66
N LEU A 66 2.78 -4.19 10.32
CA LEU A 66 4.12 -4.57 9.90
C LEU A 66 4.10 -5.33 8.57
N GLU A 67 3.19 -6.29 8.39
CA GLU A 67 3.04 -7.03 7.13
C GLU A 67 2.73 -6.09 5.96
N ILE A 68 1.78 -5.17 6.11
CA ILE A 68 1.43 -4.21 5.06
C ILE A 68 2.60 -3.27 4.77
N ALA A 69 3.29 -2.79 5.81
CA ALA A 69 4.42 -1.88 5.64
C ALA A 69 5.58 -2.55 4.89
N LEU A 70 5.95 -3.77 5.29
CA LEU A 70 7.01 -4.53 4.64
C LEU A 70 6.61 -4.97 3.23
N ALA A 71 5.35 -5.40 3.03
CA ALA A 71 4.84 -5.73 1.70
C ALA A 71 4.90 -4.53 0.76
N ARG A 72 4.48 -3.34 1.20
CA ARG A 72 4.60 -2.12 0.39
C ARG A 72 6.05 -1.83 0.04
N LEU A 73 6.94 -1.85 1.02
CA LEU A 73 8.36 -1.57 0.80
C LEU A 73 9.03 -2.59 -0.14
N ALA A 74 8.70 -3.87 0.00
CA ALA A 74 9.26 -4.93 -0.85
C ALA A 74 8.69 -4.92 -2.29
N LEU A 75 7.46 -4.42 -2.46
CA LEU A 75 6.79 -4.29 -3.76
C LEU A 75 6.99 -2.93 -4.42
N GLU A 76 7.61 -1.96 -3.74
CA GLU A 76 7.94 -0.67 -4.34
C GLU A 76 8.69 -0.91 -5.64
N ASP A 77 8.10 -0.46 -6.74
CA ASP A 77 8.77 -0.43 -8.03
C ASP A 77 9.37 0.97 -8.25
N ASP A 78 10.25 1.07 -9.24
CA ASP A 78 10.81 2.36 -9.64
C ASP A 78 9.79 3.22 -10.42
N PHE A 79 8.47 3.08 -10.24
CA PHE A 79 7.47 3.75 -11.08
C PHE A 79 7.68 5.25 -11.13
N GLY A 80 8.00 5.90 -10.01
CA GLY A 80 8.28 7.34 -9.99
C GLY A 80 9.41 7.72 -10.96
N ALA A 81 10.56 7.05 -10.83
CA ALA A 81 11.71 7.29 -11.70
C ALA A 81 11.41 6.91 -13.16
N LYS A 82 10.75 5.77 -13.39
CA LYS A 82 10.37 5.29 -14.73
C LYS A 82 9.34 6.21 -15.40
N LEU A 83 8.36 6.72 -14.66
CA LEU A 83 7.34 7.64 -15.14
C LEU A 83 7.96 8.98 -15.53
N VAL A 84 8.81 9.54 -14.67
CA VAL A 84 9.54 10.78 -14.99
C VAL A 84 10.41 10.59 -16.22
N ARG A 85 11.14 9.47 -16.32
CA ARG A 85 11.97 9.14 -17.49
C ARG A 85 11.16 9.03 -18.78
N ARG A 86 9.91 8.55 -18.70
CA ARG A 86 9.00 8.37 -19.85
C ARG A 86 8.10 9.59 -20.11
N LYS A 87 8.23 10.68 -19.35
CA LYS A 87 7.37 11.87 -19.51
C LYS A 87 7.52 12.43 -20.93
N GLY A 88 6.41 12.46 -21.66
CA GLY A 88 6.37 12.98 -23.05
C GLY A 88 7.03 12.07 -24.09
N GLN A 89 7.33 10.81 -23.73
CA GLN A 89 7.89 9.83 -24.67
C GLN A 89 6.85 8.73 -24.92
N ILE A 90 6.54 8.51 -26.19
CA ILE A 90 5.84 7.31 -26.68
C ILE A 90 6.82 6.53 -27.55
N PRO A 91 6.77 5.18 -27.55
CA PRO A 91 7.53 4.39 -28.52
C PRO A 91 7.14 4.81 -29.94
N GLY A 92 8.12 5.00 -30.82
CA GLY A 92 7.87 5.42 -32.22
C GLY A 92 7.09 4.39 -33.05
N SER A 93 6.87 3.19 -32.51
CA SER A 93 6.04 2.14 -33.10
C SER A 93 4.57 2.20 -32.68
N VAL A 94 4.16 3.19 -31.87
CA VAL A 94 2.75 3.39 -31.50
C VAL A 94 2.06 4.07 -32.68
N ASP A 95 1.13 3.35 -33.28
CA ASP A 95 0.21 3.92 -34.25
C ASP A 95 -0.83 4.79 -33.53
N LEU A 96 -0.89 6.08 -33.90
CA LEU A 96 -1.78 7.08 -33.30
C LEU A 96 -2.96 7.42 -34.20
N GLU A 97 -3.03 6.83 -35.40
CA GLU A 97 -4.08 7.07 -36.37
C GLU A 97 -5.15 5.96 -36.30
N LEU A 98 -5.99 6.02 -35.26
CA LEU A 98 -7.26 5.28 -35.18
C LEU A 98 -8.45 6.21 -35.44
#